data_AF-A0A2D4RYV4-F1
#
_entry.id   AF-A0A2D4RYV4-F1
#
_cell.length_a   1.000
_cell.length_b   1.000
_cell.length_c   1.000
_cell.angle_alpha   90.00
_cell.angle_beta   90.00
_cell.angle_gamma   90.00
#
_symmetry.space_group_name_H-M   'P 1'
#
loop_
_entity.id
_entity.type
_entity.pdbx_description
1 polymer ?
#
loop_
_entity_poly.entity_id
_entity_poly.type
_entity_poly.pdbx_seq_one_letter_code
_entity_poly.pdbx_strand_id
1 'polypeptide(L)' 'MDVFVHKATEKFGALAQDMKFHMLEPGALGGKYAVFNVKPIAFDRIIKFSGELAQKIDRAGGKKVNYTPLS' A
#
# COMPACT_ATOMS: atom_id res chain seq x y z
N MET A 1 -2.15 -14.37 -5.05
CA MET A 1 -0.98 -13.64 -4.48
C MET A 1 0.23 -13.80 -5.38
N ASP A 2 0.62 -15.03 -5.73
CA ASP A 2 1.82 -15.32 -6.54
C ASP A 2 1.85 -14.62 -7.91
N VAL A 3 0.74 -14.71 -8.67
CA VAL A 3 0.60 -14.04 -9.97
C VAL A 3 0.78 -12.51 -9.88
N PHE A 4 0.43 -11.91 -8.73
CA PHE A 4 0.55 -10.46 -8.54
C PHE A 4 1.99 -10.05 -8.25
N VAL A 5 2.69 -10.81 -7.41
CA VAL A 5 4.12 -10.62 -7.14
C VAL A 5 4.92 -10.85 -8.41
N HIS A 6 4.63 -11.91 -9.16
CA HIS A 6 5.31 -12.22 -10.42
C HIS A 6 5.21 -11.06 -11.42
N LYS A 7 4.01 -10.57 -11.71
CA LYS A 7 3.81 -9.45 -12.63
C LYS A 7 4.42 -8.13 -12.14
N ALA A 8 4.47 -7.93 -10.83
CA ALA A 8 5.15 -6.77 -10.25
C ALA A 8 6.68 -6.89 -10.42
N THR A 9 7.25 -8.08 -10.21
CA THR A 9 8.66 -8.37 -10.47
C THR A 9 9.02 -8.22 -11.95
N GLU A 10 8.16 -8.67 -12.88
CA GLU A 10 8.40 -8.47 -14.32
C GLU A 10 8.51 -6.99 -14.70
N LYS A 11 7.71 -6.12 -14.05
CA LYS A 11 7.70 -4.69 -14.34
C LYS A 11 8.80 -3.90 -13.63
N PHE A 12 9.02 -4.19 -12.35
CA PHE A 12 9.88 -3.38 -11.47
C PHE A 12 11.23 -4.03 -11.16
N GLY A 13 11.44 -5.28 -11.59
CA GLY A 13 12.58 -6.08 -11.19
C GLY A 13 12.43 -6.67 -9.79
N ALA A 14 13.50 -7.30 -9.31
CA ALA A 14 13.56 -7.78 -7.94
C ALA A 14 13.49 -6.61 -6.94
N LEU A 15 12.84 -6.84 -5.80
CA LEU A 15 12.79 -5.87 -4.72
C LEU A 15 14.19 -5.67 -4.12
N ALA A 16 14.58 -4.42 -3.91
CA ALA A 16 15.71 -4.09 -3.05
C ALA A 16 15.43 -4.46 -1.60
N GLN A 17 16.48 -4.52 -0.78
CA GLN A 17 16.35 -4.74 0.66
C GLN A 17 15.36 -3.73 1.27
N ASP A 18 14.56 -4.19 2.23
CA ASP A 18 13.55 -3.39 2.96
C ASP A 18 12.42 -2.79 2.09
N MET A 19 12.30 -3.22 0.83
CA MET A 19 11.19 -2.85 -0.05
C MET A 19 10.12 -3.94 -0.09
N LYS A 20 8.88 -3.53 -0.34
CA LYS A 20 7.72 -4.41 -0.50
C LYS A 20 6.88 -3.94 -1.69
N PHE A 21 6.36 -4.88 -2.47
CA PHE A 21 5.29 -4.57 -3.42
C PHE A 21 4.01 -4.21 -2.65
N HIS A 22 3.64 -2.94 -2.72
CA HIS A 22 2.49 -2.35 -2.02
C HIS A 22 1.42 -1.95 -3.02
N MET A 23 0.16 -2.24 -2.71
CA MET A 23 -0.97 -1.76 -3.49
C MET A 23 -1.22 -0.29 -3.19
N LEU A 24 -1.31 0.55 -4.22
CA LEU A 24 -1.58 1.98 -4.03
C LEU A 24 -2.99 2.17 -3.45
N GLU A 25 -3.98 1.53 -4.06
CA GLU A 25 -5.32 1.39 -3.51
C GLU A 25 -5.54 -0.05 -3.03
N PRO A 26 -5.73 -0.30 -1.73
CA PRO A 26 -6.03 -1.63 -1.21
C PRO A 26 -7.32 -2.21 -1.81
N GLY A 27 -7.35 -3.53 -2.05
CA GLY A 27 -8.54 -4.20 -2.56
C GLY A 27 -9.78 -4.06 -1.66
N ALA A 28 -9.59 -3.96 -0.34
CA ALA A 28 -10.66 -3.68 0.62
C ALA A 28 -11.33 -2.31 0.41
N LEU A 29 -10.70 -1.42 -0.34
CA LEU A 29 -11.16 -0.06 -0.64
C LEU A 29 -11.57 0.10 -2.11
N GLY A 30 -11.70 -1.01 -2.85
CA GLY A 30 -12.08 -1.01 -4.27
C GLY A 30 -10.90 -1.07 -5.25
N GLY A 31 -9.67 -1.13 -4.72
CA GLY A 31 -8.46 -1.20 -5.53
C GLY A 31 -8.38 -2.46 -6.38
N LYS A 32 -7.94 -2.30 -7.63
CA LYS A 32 -7.78 -3.43 -8.57
C LYS A 32 -6.47 -4.17 -8.29
N TYR A 33 -6.53 -5.51 -8.27
CA TYR A 33 -5.34 -6.37 -8.25
C TYR A 33 -4.67 -6.39 -9.64
N ALA A 34 -4.08 -5.26 -10.00
CA ALA A 34 -3.42 -5.05 -11.28
C ALA A 34 -2.07 -4.35 -11.11
N VAL A 35 -1.18 -4.56 -12.09
CA VAL A 35 0.22 -4.11 -12.08
C VAL A 35 0.38 -2.58 -12.10
N PHE A 36 -0.66 -1.84 -12.53
CA PHE A 36 -0.66 -0.38 -12.43
C PHE A 36 -0.95 0.12 -11.01
N ASN A 37 -1.58 -0.71 -10.17
CA ASN A 37 -1.98 -0.39 -8.80
C ASN A 37 -0.96 -0.92 -7.77
N VAL A 38 0.28 -1.17 -8.20
CA VAL A 38 1.36 -1.66 -7.32
C VAL A 38 2.62 -0.85 -7.53
N LYS A 39 3.35 -0.59 -6.45
CA LYS A 39 4.71 -0.04 -6.48
C LYS A 39 5.58 -0.70 -5.41
N PRO A 40 6.90 -0.77 -5.64
CA PRO A 40 7.86 -0.99 -4.56
C PRO A 40 7.80 0.19 -3.58
N ILE A 41 7.55 -0.09 -2.30
CA ILE A 41 7.55 0.90 -1.23
C ILE A 41 8.35 0.36 -0.05
N ALA A 42 9.10 1.24 0.61
CA ALA A 42 9.86 0.89 1.80
C ALA A 42 8.92 0.41 2.92
N PHE A 43 9.30 -0.69 3.57
CA PHE A 43 8.47 -1.35 4.58
C PHE A 43 8.17 -0.45 5.77
N ASP A 44 9.14 0.35 6.21
CA ASP A 44 9.01 1.32 7.29
C ASP A 44 7.98 2.43 6.97
N ARG A 45 7.92 2.90 5.71
CA ARG A 45 6.93 3.88 5.25
C ARG A 45 5.50 3.32 5.35
N ILE A 46 5.32 2.03 5.08
CA ILE A 46 4.03 1.35 5.23
C ILE A 46 3.62 1.28 6.71
N ILE A 47 4.55 0.91 7.60
CA ILE A 47 4.29 0.87 9.05
C ILE A 47 3.92 2.26 9.56
N LYS A 48 4.70 3.29 9.19
CA LYS A 48 4.45 4.67 9.61
C LYS A 48 3.08 5.16 9.16
N PHE A 49 2.73 4.93 7.89
CA PHE A 49 1.40 5.28 7.36
C PHE A 49 0.27 4.60 8.14
N SER A 50 0.41 3.32 8.48
CA SER A 50 -0.58 2.59 9.26
C SER A 50 -0.79 3.20 10.65
N GLY A 51 0.31 3.57 11.33
CA GLY A 51 0.24 4.27 12.62
C GLY A 51 -0.41 5.65 12.53
N GLU A 52 -0.04 6.45 11.52
CA GLU A 52 -0.64 7.77 11.28
C GLU A 52 -2.14 7.67 10.96
N LEU A 53 -2.54 6.66 10.18
CA LEU A 53 -3.94 6.41 9.85
C LEU A 53 -4.73 6.03 11.11
N ALA A 54 -4.17 5.15 11.97
CA ALA A 54 -4.81 4.78 13.23
C ALA A 54 -5.06 6.00 14.12
N GLN A 55 -4.09 6.90 14.26
CA GLN A 55 -4.26 8.15 15.02
C GLN A 55 -5.34 9.06 14.41
N LYS A 56 -5.44 9.14 13.09
CA LYS A 56 -6.50 9.92 12.43
C LYS A 56 -7.88 9.33 12.66
N ILE A 57 -8.01 8.00 12.60
CA ILE A 57 -9.27 7.28 12.88
C ILE A 57 -9.72 7.53 14.32
N ASP A 58 -8.81 7.38 15.28
CA ASP A 58 -9.08 7.64 16.68
C ASP A 58 -9.60 9.08 16.91
N ARG A 59 -8.85 10.08 16.40
CA ARG A 59 -9.24 11.50 16.50
C ARG A 59 -10.55 11.85 15.79
N ALA A 60 -10.92 11.11 14.75
CA ALA A 60 -12.15 11.37 14.00
C ALA A 60 -13.41 10.92 14.75
N GLY A 61 -13.29 10.08 15.79
CA GLY A 61 -14.42 9.68 16.64
C GLY A 61 -15.57 9.05 15.86
N GLY A 62 -15.26 8.14 14.92
CA GLY A 62 -16.26 7.46 14.08
C GLY A 62 -16.68 8.22 12.82
N LYS A 63 -16.14 9.42 12.58
CA LYS A 63 -16.36 10.15 11.32
C LYS A 63 -15.46 9.61 10.21
N LYS A 64 -15.86 9.85 8.96
CA LYS A 64 -15.07 9.49 7.77
C LYS A 64 -13.69 10.16 7.80
N VAL A 65 -12.63 9.38 7.64
CA VAL A 65 -11.25 9.85 7.55
C VAL A 65 -10.81 9.92 6.10
N ASN A 66 -10.30 11.07 5.70
CA ASN A 66 -9.58 11.20 4.43
C ASN A 66 -8.12 10.80 4.65
N TYR A 67 -7.57 10.05 3.71
CA TYR A 67 -6.16 9.68 3.69
C TYR A 67 -5.62 9.81 2.27
N THR A 68 -4.33 10.09 2.16
CA THR A 68 -3.62 10.05 0.89
C THR A 68 -2.96 8.68 0.79
N PRO A 69 -3.27 7.88 -0.24
CA PRO A 69 -2.62 6.59 -0.42
C PRO A 69 -1.10 6.73 -0.57
N LEU A 70 -0.36 5.69 -0.21
CA LEU A 70 1.09 5.65 -0.42
C LEU A 70 1.37 5.57 -1.93
N SER A 71 1.67 6.71 -2.55
CA SER A 71 2.03 6.84 -3.97
C SER A 71 3.54 6.80 -4.22
#